data_AF-A0A970CYV0-F1
#
_entry.id   AF-A0A970CYV0-F1
#
_cell.length_a   1.000
_cell.length_b   1.000
_cell.length_c   1.000
_cell.angle_alpha   90.00
_cell.angle_beta   90.00
_cell.angle_gamma   90.00
#
_symmetry.space_group_name_H-M   'P 1'
#
loop_
_entity.id
_entity.type
_entity.pdbx_description
1 polymer ?
#
loop_
_entity_poly.entity_id
_entity_poly.type
_entity_poly.pdbx_seq_one_letter_code
_entity_poly.pdbx_strand_id
1 'polypeptide(L)'
;MPKKFVLCSLVFILSAVLLVAGCGGGNKTEQASSDPASSDKGGELSALFAKGSAVDELYYEFVIAEGEKEEARGKAWVKGTRMKNEMTVNDETIISIFDTAKAENLVYVEGMDMAMLSTFDPQALGAYDSPTNYSDDLDLSSMKIVGTETYDGHKCKVIAMTDEQGQEGAKMWVSEKFGIPLRIEDEIAGVTIEYKNLKVGSVPDDVFELPPGVKITDNR
;
A
#
# COMPACT_ATOMS: atom_id res chain seq x y z
N MET A 1 18.81 -8.71 12.02
CA MET A 1 19.27 -9.38 10.78
C MET A 1 18.70 -8.59 9.60
N PRO A 2 19.52 -7.88 8.81
CA PRO A 2 18.99 -7.14 7.68
C PRO A 2 18.65 -8.11 6.55
N LYS A 3 17.36 -8.22 6.22
CA LYS A 3 16.86 -9.02 5.10
C LYS A 3 17.33 -8.36 3.81
N LYS A 4 18.31 -8.97 3.15
CA LYS A 4 18.84 -8.56 1.86
C LYS A 4 17.79 -8.91 0.79
N PHE A 5 17.36 -7.91 0.03
CA PHE A 5 16.74 -8.12 -1.27
C PHE A 5 17.67 -9.00 -2.11
N VAL A 6 17.21 -10.18 -2.48
CA VAL A 6 17.93 -11.09 -3.38
C VAL A 6 17.67 -10.59 -4.80
N LEU A 7 18.50 -9.65 -5.25
CA LEU A 7 18.60 -9.25 -6.64
C LEU A 7 19.45 -10.31 -7.36
N CYS A 8 18.80 -11.16 -8.16
CA CYS A 8 19.43 -12.19 -8.99
C CYS A 8 20.47 -11.55 -9.92
N SER A 9 21.74 -11.64 -9.51
CA SER A 9 22.90 -11.28 -10.30
C SER A 9 23.18 -12.35 -11.34
N LEU A 10 22.88 -12.08 -12.61
CA LEU A 10 23.46 -12.82 -13.73
C LEU A 10 24.40 -11.89 -14.49
N VAL A 11 25.64 -11.91 -14.03
CA VAL A 11 26.82 -11.42 -14.74
C VAL A 11 27.07 -12.36 -15.92
N PHE A 12 26.88 -11.88 -17.14
CA PHE A 12 27.61 -12.40 -18.31
C PHE A 12 28.48 -11.28 -18.89
N ILE A 13 29.75 -11.34 -18.49
CA ILE A 13 30.84 -10.64 -19.15
C ILE A 13 31.07 -11.34 -20.49
N LEU A 14 30.88 -10.63 -21.60
CA LEU A 14 31.71 -10.86 -22.78
C LEU A 14 32.08 -9.53 -23.44
N SER A 15 33.38 -9.34 -23.51
CA SER A 15 34.13 -8.15 -23.85
C SER A 15 34.26 -7.89 -25.36
N ALA A 16 34.33 -6.59 -25.67
CA ALA A 16 35.13 -5.92 -26.71
C ALA A 16 34.71 -6.06 -28.18
N VAL A 17 34.45 -4.93 -28.85
CA VAL A 17 35.36 -4.30 -29.84
C VAL A 17 35.10 -2.77 -29.88
N LEU A 18 36.21 -2.02 -29.92
CA LEU A 18 36.36 -0.56 -30.00
C LEU A 18 36.11 0.03 -31.40
N LEU A 19 36.12 1.38 -31.43
CA LEU A 19 36.26 2.35 -32.54
C LEU A 19 34.91 2.93 -32.99
N VAL A 20 34.68 4.26 -32.98
CA VAL A 20 35.53 5.30 -33.58
C VAL A 20 35.39 6.64 -32.84
N ALA A 21 36.50 7.40 -32.82
CA ALA A 21 36.56 8.80 -32.43
C ALA A 21 35.80 9.73 -33.38
N GLY A 22 35.31 10.85 -32.85
CA GLY A 22 34.78 11.97 -33.63
C GLY A 22 34.63 13.24 -32.78
N CYS A 23 35.65 14.10 -32.83
CA CYS A 23 35.64 15.47 -32.30
C CYS A 23 34.80 16.42 -33.18
N GLY A 24 34.18 17.41 -32.56
CA GLY A 24 33.65 18.63 -33.19
C GLY A 24 32.52 19.18 -32.30
N GLY A 25 32.55 20.37 -31.71
CA GLY A 25 33.20 21.60 -32.11
C GLY A 25 32.14 22.70 -32.14
N GLY A 26 31.86 23.29 -30.97
CA GLY A 26 31.26 24.63 -30.75
C GLY A 26 29.95 25.02 -31.43
N ASN A 27 28.90 25.28 -30.63
CA ASN A 27 28.27 26.61 -30.64
C ASN A 27 27.46 26.88 -29.36
N LYS A 28 27.70 28.03 -28.73
CA LYS A 28 26.82 28.63 -27.74
C LYS A 28 25.57 29.13 -28.46
N THR A 29 24.40 28.70 -28.02
CA THR A 29 23.21 29.54 -28.09
C THR A 29 22.44 29.35 -26.79
N GLU A 30 22.41 30.41 -25.98
CA GLU A 30 21.44 30.58 -24.91
C GLU A 30 20.05 30.58 -25.54
N GLN A 31 19.22 29.64 -25.13
CA GLN A 31 17.77 29.79 -25.23
C GLN A 31 17.20 29.52 -23.84
N ALA A 32 16.94 30.61 -23.14
CA ALA A 32 16.11 30.63 -21.96
C ALA A 32 14.69 30.19 -22.36
N SER A 33 14.32 28.97 -21.98
CA SER A 33 12.93 28.56 -21.84
C SER A 33 12.66 28.41 -20.34
N SER A 34 12.05 29.46 -19.79
CA SER A 34 11.51 29.47 -18.43
C SER A 34 10.29 28.54 -18.38
N ASP A 35 10.48 27.33 -17.90
CA ASP A 35 9.38 26.58 -17.26
C ASP A 35 9.21 27.12 -15.84
N PRO A 36 8.03 27.64 -15.47
CA PRO A 36 7.73 27.96 -14.09
C PRO A 36 7.35 26.67 -13.34
N ALA A 37 7.86 26.54 -12.12
CA ALA A 37 7.53 25.52 -11.13
C ALA A 37 8.12 24.11 -11.36
N SER A 38 9.44 24.00 -11.19
CA SER A 38 9.97 22.90 -10.37
C SER A 38 9.55 23.17 -8.92
N SER A 39 8.26 23.00 -8.64
CA SER A 39 7.71 23.03 -7.29
C SER A 39 8.20 21.80 -6.54
N ASP A 40 8.43 21.96 -5.26
CA ASP A 40 8.87 20.95 -4.30
C ASP A 40 7.95 19.71 -4.26
N LYS A 41 8.07 18.81 -5.26
CA LYS A 41 7.24 17.62 -5.39
C LYS A 41 7.48 16.62 -4.25
N GLY A 42 8.71 16.61 -3.71
CA GLY A 42 9.04 15.83 -2.51
C GLY A 42 8.30 16.33 -1.28
N GLY A 43 8.24 17.65 -1.09
CA GLY A 43 7.45 18.28 -0.02
C GLY A 43 5.95 18.02 -0.16
N GLU A 44 5.39 18.10 -1.38
CA GLU A 44 3.96 17.82 -1.61
C GLU A 44 3.59 16.37 -1.33
N LEU A 45 4.39 15.40 -1.80
CA LEU A 45 4.18 13.98 -1.53
C LEU A 45 4.29 13.66 -0.03
N SER A 46 5.32 14.18 0.64
CA SER A 46 5.50 14.00 2.09
C SER A 46 4.31 14.55 2.87
N ALA A 47 3.83 15.76 2.53
CA ALA A 47 2.67 16.36 3.16
C ALA A 47 1.37 15.59 2.88
N LEU A 48 1.24 14.97 1.72
CA LEU A 48 0.09 14.12 1.39
C LEU A 48 0.10 12.86 2.25
N PHE A 49 1.21 12.14 2.31
CA PHE A 49 1.32 10.89 3.06
C PHE A 49 1.25 11.07 4.58
N ALA A 50 1.79 12.18 5.11
CA ALA A 50 1.67 12.50 6.53
C ALA A 50 0.21 12.62 7.01
N LYS A 51 -0.74 12.94 6.13
CA LYS A 51 -2.18 12.93 6.47
C LYS A 51 -2.68 11.51 6.72
N GLY A 52 -2.22 10.54 5.92
CA GLY A 52 -2.61 9.14 6.04
C GLY A 52 -2.13 8.54 7.34
N SER A 53 -0.87 8.81 7.71
CA SER A 53 -0.28 8.36 8.98
C SER A 53 -0.99 8.93 10.22
N ALA A 54 -1.72 10.04 10.08
CA ALA A 54 -2.52 10.63 11.15
C ALA A 54 -3.92 10.02 11.29
N VAL A 55 -4.33 9.14 10.38
CA VAL A 55 -5.61 8.43 10.46
C VAL A 55 -5.45 7.17 11.30
N ASP A 56 -6.02 7.19 12.50
CA ASP A 56 -6.00 6.09 13.47
C ASP A 56 -7.34 5.35 13.57
N GLU A 57 -8.40 5.87 12.93
CA GLU A 57 -9.73 5.28 12.94
C GLU A 57 -10.34 5.28 11.54
N LEU A 58 -10.68 4.09 11.04
CA LEU A 58 -10.91 3.85 9.62
C LEU A 58 -11.76 2.60 9.40
N TYR A 59 -12.76 2.70 8.52
CA TYR A 59 -13.43 1.56 7.91
C TYR A 59 -13.31 1.63 6.39
N TYR A 60 -13.13 0.48 5.75
CA TYR A 60 -13.14 0.33 4.30
C TYR A 60 -13.54 -1.08 3.88
N GLU A 61 -13.98 -1.20 2.64
CA GLU A 61 -14.05 -2.47 1.93
C GLU A 61 -12.86 -2.56 0.98
N PHE A 62 -12.34 -3.75 0.73
CA PHE A 62 -11.24 -3.94 -0.19
C PHE A 62 -11.50 -5.06 -1.18
N VAL A 63 -10.89 -4.93 -2.36
CA VAL A 63 -10.82 -5.96 -3.40
C VAL A 63 -9.38 -6.08 -3.83
N ILE A 64 -8.86 -7.31 -3.88
CA ILE A 64 -7.55 -7.65 -4.41
C ILE A 64 -7.77 -8.51 -5.65
N ALA A 65 -7.17 -8.12 -6.76
CA ALA A 65 -7.24 -8.83 -8.02
C ALA A 65 -5.85 -9.06 -8.62
N GLU A 66 -5.68 -10.20 -9.29
CA GLU A 66 -4.53 -10.51 -10.14
C GLU A 66 -5.05 -10.62 -11.59
N GLY A 67 -4.70 -9.63 -12.43
CA GLY A 67 -5.31 -9.48 -13.75
C GLY A 67 -6.83 -9.31 -13.69
N GLU A 68 -7.57 -10.19 -14.38
CA GLU A 68 -9.05 -10.20 -14.38
C GLU A 68 -9.65 -11.03 -13.24
N LYS A 69 -8.83 -11.71 -12.43
CA LYS A 69 -9.30 -12.61 -11.37
C LYS A 69 -9.35 -11.89 -10.03
N GLU A 70 -10.52 -11.86 -9.41
CA GLU A 70 -10.67 -11.43 -8.02
C GLU A 70 -10.10 -12.52 -7.11
N GLU A 71 -9.00 -12.21 -6.40
CA GLU A 71 -8.34 -13.13 -5.48
C GLU A 71 -8.94 -13.05 -4.08
N ALA A 72 -9.33 -11.84 -3.67
CA ALA A 72 -9.93 -11.62 -2.36
C ALA A 72 -10.83 -10.39 -2.34
N ARG A 73 -11.83 -10.44 -1.46
CA ARG A 73 -12.59 -9.27 -1.04
C ARG A 73 -12.88 -9.32 0.43
N GLY A 74 -13.01 -8.15 1.03
CA GLY A 74 -13.26 -8.08 2.45
C GLY A 74 -13.63 -6.70 2.94
N LYS A 75 -13.77 -6.63 4.26
CA LYS A 75 -14.01 -5.42 5.03
C LYS A 75 -12.94 -5.32 6.09
N ALA A 76 -12.59 -4.09 6.44
CA ALA A 76 -11.63 -3.84 7.48
C ALA A 76 -12.06 -2.66 8.35
N TRP A 77 -11.73 -2.77 9.64
CA TRP A 77 -11.89 -1.72 10.63
C TRP A 77 -10.57 -1.56 11.37
N VAL A 78 -10.10 -0.33 11.48
CA VAL A 78 -8.89 0.05 12.18
C VAL A 78 -9.26 1.06 13.26
N LYS A 79 -8.76 0.85 14.48
CA LYS A 79 -8.90 1.79 15.59
C LYS A 79 -7.68 1.70 16.51
N GLY A 80 -6.79 2.68 16.40
CA GLY A 80 -5.50 2.68 17.10
C GLY A 80 -4.68 1.45 16.72
N THR A 81 -4.39 0.61 17.71
CA THR A 81 -3.58 -0.62 17.52
C THR A 81 -4.41 -1.84 17.12
N ARG A 82 -5.74 -1.70 17.09
CA ARG A 82 -6.67 -2.79 16.77
C ARG A 82 -7.09 -2.73 15.31
N MET A 83 -7.07 -3.89 14.66
CA MET A 83 -7.58 -4.08 13.31
C MET A 83 -8.48 -5.31 13.28
N LYS A 84 -9.60 -5.22 12.58
CA LYS A 84 -10.44 -6.37 12.24
C LYS A 84 -10.52 -6.48 10.73
N ASN A 85 -10.28 -7.66 10.19
CA ASN A 85 -10.49 -8.01 8.79
C ASN A 85 -11.56 -9.09 8.70
N GLU A 86 -12.54 -8.89 7.82
CA GLU A 86 -13.54 -9.88 7.42
C GLU A 86 -13.31 -10.22 5.95
N MET A 87 -13.03 -11.48 5.65
CA MET A 87 -12.77 -11.96 4.29
C MET A 87 -13.67 -13.15 3.98
N THR A 88 -14.27 -13.16 2.80
CA THR A 88 -15.02 -14.32 2.32
C THR A 88 -14.13 -15.14 1.41
N VAL A 89 -13.87 -16.39 1.78
CA VAL A 89 -13.10 -17.35 1.01
C VAL A 89 -13.90 -18.64 0.91
N ASN A 90 -14.18 -19.15 -0.29
CA ASN A 90 -14.98 -20.37 -0.51
C ASN A 90 -16.34 -20.35 0.21
N ASP A 91 -17.06 -19.23 0.18
CA ASP A 91 -18.33 -19.00 0.88
C ASP A 91 -18.27 -19.02 2.42
N GLU A 92 -17.08 -19.07 3.02
CA GLU A 92 -16.86 -18.94 4.46
C GLU A 92 -16.32 -17.55 4.80
N THR A 93 -16.95 -16.86 5.76
CA THR A 93 -16.45 -15.58 6.28
C THR A 93 -15.44 -15.85 7.39
N ILE A 94 -14.17 -15.58 7.09
CA ILE A 94 -13.07 -15.64 8.07
C ILE A 94 -12.90 -14.24 8.66
N ILE A 95 -12.91 -14.14 9.99
CA ILE A 95 -12.65 -12.92 10.73
C ILE A 95 -11.30 -13.04 11.43
N SER A 96 -10.45 -12.04 11.25
CA SER A 96 -9.18 -11.88 11.96
C SER A 96 -9.17 -10.56 12.72
N ILE A 97 -8.77 -10.58 14.00
CA ILE A 97 -8.66 -9.41 14.86
C ILE A 97 -7.22 -9.33 15.36
N PHE A 98 -6.51 -8.29 14.94
CA PHE A 98 -5.13 -8.01 15.32
C PHE A 98 -5.09 -6.93 16.40
N ASP A 99 -4.22 -7.10 17.38
CA ASP A 99 -3.82 -6.07 18.34
C ASP A 99 -2.29 -5.91 18.28
N THR A 100 -1.83 -4.88 17.58
CA THR A 100 -0.38 -4.66 17.33
C THR A 100 0.37 -4.26 18.59
N ALA A 101 -0.30 -3.70 19.61
CA ALA A 101 0.32 -3.38 20.89
C ALA A 101 0.67 -4.65 21.69
N LYS A 102 -0.12 -5.72 21.49
CA LYS A 102 0.07 -7.01 22.17
C LYS A 102 0.74 -8.07 21.30
N ALA A 103 0.91 -7.79 20.01
CA ALA A 103 1.34 -8.76 19.01
C ALA A 103 0.44 -10.01 18.98
N GLU A 104 -0.86 -9.82 19.18
CA GLU A 104 -1.89 -10.87 19.23
C GLU A 104 -2.77 -10.85 17.99
N ASN A 105 -3.03 -12.02 17.41
CA ASN A 105 -4.00 -12.21 16.35
C ASN A 105 -5.04 -13.25 16.81
N LEU A 106 -6.32 -12.90 16.67
CA LEU A 106 -7.43 -13.77 16.97
C LEU A 106 -8.21 -14.05 15.68
N VAL A 107 -8.32 -15.32 15.30
CA VAL A 107 -8.98 -15.75 14.07
C VAL A 107 -10.15 -16.67 14.37
N TYR A 108 -11.29 -16.44 13.72
CA TYR A 108 -12.46 -17.31 13.78
C TYR A 108 -13.25 -17.30 12.47
N VAL A 109 -14.05 -18.33 12.24
CA VAL A 109 -15.00 -18.38 11.12
C VAL A 109 -16.39 -17.98 11.63
N GLU A 110 -17.09 -17.17 10.87
CA GLU A 110 -18.45 -16.73 11.22
C GLU A 110 -19.37 -17.94 11.47
N GLY A 111 -20.11 -17.90 12.58
CA GLY A 111 -21.02 -18.97 12.98
C GLY A 111 -20.37 -20.13 13.75
N MET A 112 -19.04 -20.16 13.90
CA MET A 112 -18.35 -21.13 14.75
C MET A 112 -18.26 -20.64 16.21
N ASP A 113 -18.24 -21.59 17.17
CA ASP A 113 -18.12 -21.30 18.62
C ASP A 113 -16.67 -21.29 19.12
N MET A 114 -15.69 -21.23 18.22
CA MET A 114 -14.27 -21.24 18.55
C MET A 114 -13.51 -20.16 17.80
N ALA A 115 -12.58 -19.53 18.52
CA ALA A 115 -11.56 -18.65 17.99
C ALA A 115 -10.17 -19.18 18.36
N MET A 116 -9.20 -18.94 17.51
CA MET A 116 -7.79 -19.26 17.73
C MET A 116 -7.04 -17.97 18.01
N LEU A 117 -6.36 -17.90 19.15
CA LEU A 117 -5.46 -16.81 19.52
C LEU A 117 -4.01 -17.24 19.29
N SER A 118 -3.23 -16.43 18.59
CA SER A 118 -1.80 -16.66 18.33
C SER A 118 -1.00 -15.37 18.41
N THR A 119 0.32 -15.46 18.49
CA THR A 119 1.20 -14.30 18.33
C THR A 119 1.53 -14.08 16.86
N PHE A 120 1.82 -12.84 16.48
CA PHE A 120 2.33 -12.51 15.14
C PHE A 120 3.42 -11.43 15.24
N ASP A 121 4.19 -11.23 14.17
CA ASP A 121 5.12 -10.10 14.06
C ASP A 121 4.35 -8.87 13.53
N PRO A 122 4.14 -7.79 14.31
CA PRO A 122 3.43 -6.61 13.83
C PRO A 122 4.08 -5.95 12.62
N GLN A 123 5.39 -6.14 12.43
CA GLN A 123 6.12 -5.62 11.27
C GLN A 123 5.86 -6.43 9.98
N ALA A 124 5.17 -7.56 10.08
CA ALA A 124 4.74 -8.33 8.92
C ALA A 124 3.44 -7.80 8.29
N LEU A 125 2.71 -6.89 8.96
CA LEU A 125 1.55 -6.24 8.37
C LEU A 125 2.03 -5.19 7.36
N GLY A 126 1.62 -5.33 6.11
CA GLY A 126 1.97 -4.39 5.03
C GLY A 126 0.78 -3.56 4.57
N ALA A 127 0.93 -2.91 3.41
CA ALA A 127 -0.14 -2.14 2.77
C ALA A 127 -1.36 -3.00 2.40
N TYR A 128 -1.18 -4.31 2.20
CA TYR A 128 -2.27 -5.27 2.02
C TYR A 128 -3.17 -5.36 3.26
N ASP A 129 -2.61 -5.19 4.45
CA ASP A 129 -3.33 -5.32 5.71
C ASP A 129 -3.96 -3.99 6.15
N SER A 130 -3.31 -2.85 5.88
CA SER A 130 -3.89 -1.52 6.11
C SER A 130 -3.46 -0.49 5.05
N PRO A 131 -4.39 0.29 4.46
CA PRO A 131 -4.05 1.39 3.57
C PRO A 131 -3.47 2.59 4.32
N THR A 132 -3.34 2.56 5.65
CA THR A 132 -2.62 3.59 6.42
C THR A 132 -1.18 3.18 6.73
N ASN A 133 -0.85 1.89 6.61
CA ASN A 133 0.48 1.35 6.92
C ASN A 133 1.30 1.14 5.65
N TYR A 134 1.53 2.23 4.92
CA TYR A 134 2.25 2.18 3.65
C TYR A 134 3.34 3.25 3.53
N SER A 135 3.30 4.32 4.35
CA SER A 135 4.16 5.51 4.20
C SER A 135 5.60 5.32 4.61
N ASP A 136 5.86 4.46 5.60
CA ASP A 136 7.17 4.39 6.26
C ASP A 136 8.23 3.66 5.40
N ASP A 137 7.78 2.87 4.43
CA ASP A 137 8.61 2.11 3.50
C ASP A 137 8.72 2.74 2.10
N LEU A 138 8.10 3.92 1.87
CA LEU A 138 8.11 4.55 0.54
C LEU A 138 9.40 5.31 0.27
N ASP A 139 10.09 4.93 -0.81
CA ASP A 139 11.09 5.79 -1.42
C ASP A 139 10.41 6.92 -2.20
N LEU A 140 10.24 8.08 -1.56
CA LEU A 140 9.63 9.24 -2.20
C LEU A 140 10.39 9.73 -3.43
N SER A 141 11.68 9.37 -3.59
CA SER A 141 12.49 9.80 -4.73
C SER A 141 12.11 9.08 -6.02
N SER A 142 11.49 7.90 -5.92
CA SER A 142 10.96 7.13 -7.05
C SER A 142 9.50 7.45 -7.38
N MET A 143 8.92 8.46 -6.71
CA MET A 143 7.51 8.81 -6.83
C MET A 143 7.30 10.16 -7.50
N LYS A 144 6.23 10.24 -8.30
CA LYS A 144 5.84 11.48 -8.96
C LYS A 144 4.33 11.61 -9.03
N ILE A 145 3.82 12.76 -8.61
CA ILE A 145 2.44 13.16 -8.92
C ILE A 145 2.35 13.39 -10.42
N VAL A 146 1.54 12.58 -11.10
CA VAL A 146 1.31 12.62 -12.55
C VAL A 146 -0.07 13.15 -12.91
N GLY A 147 -0.99 13.25 -11.94
CA GLY A 147 -2.33 13.72 -12.21
C GLY A 147 -3.19 13.94 -10.99
N THR A 148 -4.45 14.23 -11.25
CA THR A 148 -5.50 14.35 -10.25
C THR A 148 -6.79 13.82 -10.84
N GLU A 149 -7.42 12.88 -10.14
CA GLU A 149 -8.60 12.17 -10.62
C GLU A 149 -9.63 12.05 -9.49
N THR A 150 -10.88 11.75 -9.84
CA THR A 150 -11.91 11.40 -8.85
C THR A 150 -12.06 9.90 -8.82
N TYR A 151 -11.87 9.29 -7.66
CA TYR A 151 -11.99 7.85 -7.45
C TYR A 151 -12.84 7.59 -6.21
N ASP A 152 -13.86 6.73 -6.33
CA ASP A 152 -14.86 6.45 -5.28
C ASP A 152 -15.47 7.72 -4.63
N GLY A 153 -15.67 8.78 -5.42
CA GLY A 153 -16.18 10.06 -4.93
C GLY A 153 -15.15 10.95 -4.21
N HIS A 154 -13.90 10.50 -4.07
CA HIS A 154 -12.80 11.29 -3.52
C HIS A 154 -11.94 11.90 -4.62
N LYS A 155 -11.54 13.16 -4.42
CA LYS A 155 -10.48 13.77 -5.22
C LYS A 155 -9.13 13.18 -4.79
N CYS A 156 -8.41 12.58 -5.72
CA CYS A 156 -7.16 11.87 -5.50
C CYS A 156 -6.01 12.48 -6.31
N LYS A 157 -4.80 12.49 -5.75
CA LYS A 157 -3.58 12.58 -6.54
C LYS A 157 -3.29 11.22 -7.15
N VAL A 158 -2.94 11.22 -8.43
CA VAL A 158 -2.40 10.03 -9.10
C VAL A 158 -0.89 10.11 -9.01
N ILE A 159 -0.29 9.11 -8.36
CA ILE A 159 1.14 9.03 -8.12
C ILE A 159 1.67 7.83 -8.91
N ALA A 160 2.61 8.07 -9.80
CA ALA A 160 3.37 7.02 -10.47
C ALA A 160 4.61 6.69 -9.64
N MET A 161 4.92 5.40 -9.55
CA MET A 161 6.10 4.85 -8.89
C MET A 161 7.00 4.20 -9.94
N THR A 162 8.27 4.54 -9.92
CA THR A 162 9.26 3.98 -10.84
C THR A 162 10.16 2.96 -10.14
N ASP A 163 10.60 1.95 -10.87
CA ASP A 163 11.65 1.04 -10.40
C ASP A 163 13.05 1.70 -10.38
N GLU A 164 14.07 0.94 -9.98
CA GLU A 164 15.48 1.40 -9.96
C GLU A 164 15.99 1.81 -11.36
N GLN A 165 15.34 1.37 -12.43
CA GLN A 165 15.66 1.68 -13.82
C GLN A 165 14.86 2.89 -14.35
N GLY A 166 14.03 3.50 -13.50
CA GLY A 166 13.18 4.64 -13.84
C GLY A 166 11.97 4.28 -14.69
N GLN A 167 11.62 2.99 -14.82
CA GLN A 167 10.41 2.56 -15.52
C GLN A 167 9.22 2.62 -14.57
N GLU A 168 8.09 3.19 -15.02
CA GLU A 168 6.85 3.14 -14.24
C GLU A 168 6.40 1.68 -14.09
N GLY A 169 6.30 1.22 -12.84
CA GLY A 169 5.89 -0.15 -12.51
C GLY A 169 4.64 -0.21 -11.66
N ALA A 170 4.26 0.91 -11.02
CA ALA A 170 3.06 0.99 -10.21
C ALA A 170 2.43 2.39 -10.22
N LYS A 171 1.13 2.45 -9.94
CA LYS A 171 0.35 3.68 -9.76
C LYS A 171 -0.51 3.59 -8.51
N MET A 172 -0.71 4.73 -7.86
CA MET A 172 -1.64 4.83 -6.73
C MET A 172 -2.51 6.08 -6.81
N TRP A 173 -3.76 5.94 -6.40
CA TRP A 173 -4.74 7.03 -6.29
C TRP A 173 -4.90 7.39 -4.82
N VAL A 174 -4.26 8.47 -4.39
CA VAL A 174 -4.22 8.85 -2.98
C VAL A 174 -5.15 10.01 -2.71
N SER A 175 -6.11 9.82 -1.81
CA SER A 175 -7.09 10.83 -1.42
C SER A 175 -6.41 12.13 -0.98
N GLU A 176 -6.69 13.26 -1.64
CA GLU A 176 -6.13 14.56 -1.25
C GLU A 176 -6.52 14.95 0.18
N LYS A 177 -7.71 14.50 0.62
CA LYS A 177 -8.29 14.81 1.92
C LYS A 177 -7.61 14.03 3.04
N PHE A 178 -7.44 12.72 2.84
CA PHE A 178 -7.01 11.82 3.90
C PHE A 178 -5.56 11.34 3.76
N GLY A 179 -4.94 11.48 2.60
CA GLY A 179 -3.61 10.95 2.36
C GLY A 179 -3.57 9.42 2.41
N ILE A 180 -4.65 8.75 1.99
CA ILE A 180 -4.80 7.30 1.98
C ILE A 180 -5.02 6.84 0.54
N PRO A 181 -4.38 5.76 0.05
CA PRO A 181 -4.67 5.16 -1.24
C PRO A 181 -6.09 4.60 -1.29
N LEU A 182 -6.77 4.84 -2.40
CA LEU A 182 -8.05 4.20 -2.75
C LEU A 182 -7.89 3.16 -3.84
N ARG A 183 -6.78 3.21 -4.57
CA ARG A 183 -6.40 2.20 -5.55
C ARG A 183 -4.88 2.15 -5.64
N ILE A 184 -4.35 0.93 -5.76
CA ILE A 184 -2.96 0.64 -6.06
C ILE A 184 -2.97 -0.33 -7.24
N GLU A 185 -2.22 -0.02 -8.28
CA GLU A 185 -1.95 -0.90 -9.40
C GLU A 185 -0.46 -1.18 -9.43
N ASP A 186 -0.07 -2.43 -9.32
CA ASP A 186 1.28 -2.90 -9.59
C ASP A 186 1.25 -3.63 -10.95
N GLU A 187 1.73 -2.94 -11.99
CA GLU A 187 1.73 -3.45 -13.36
C GLU A 187 2.73 -4.60 -13.52
N ILE A 188 3.80 -4.63 -12.71
CA ILE A 188 4.84 -5.68 -12.76
C ILE A 188 4.32 -6.98 -12.16
N ALA A 189 3.65 -6.89 -11.00
CA ALA A 189 3.03 -8.04 -10.35
C ALA A 189 1.68 -8.42 -10.97
N GLY A 190 1.07 -7.53 -11.77
CA GLY A 190 -0.28 -7.72 -12.29
C GLY A 190 -1.36 -7.64 -11.22
N VAL A 191 -1.06 -6.97 -10.09
CA VAL A 191 -1.94 -6.90 -8.92
C VAL A 191 -2.63 -5.55 -8.85
N THR A 192 -3.93 -5.55 -8.57
CA THR A 192 -4.69 -4.35 -8.24
C THR A 192 -5.31 -4.50 -6.86
N ILE A 193 -5.19 -3.47 -6.03
CA ILE A 193 -5.87 -3.34 -4.75
C ILE A 193 -6.77 -2.13 -4.83
N GLU A 194 -8.06 -2.30 -4.57
CA GLU A 194 -9.03 -1.20 -4.48
C GLU A 194 -9.57 -1.12 -3.05
N TYR A 195 -9.59 0.09 -2.48
CA TYR A 195 -10.23 0.39 -1.21
C TYR A 195 -11.46 1.26 -1.47
N LYS A 196 -12.64 0.75 -1.09
CA LYS A 196 -13.96 1.31 -1.38
C LYS A 196 -14.70 1.64 -0.10
N ASN A 197 -15.72 2.50 -0.21
CA ASN A 197 -16.61 2.84 0.90
C ASN A 197 -15.85 3.38 2.13
N LEU A 198 -14.78 4.15 1.88
CA LEU A 198 -13.87 4.67 2.91
C LEU A 198 -14.63 5.56 3.90
N LYS A 199 -14.56 5.23 5.19
CA LYS A 199 -15.08 6.04 6.30
C LYS A 199 -13.97 6.27 7.31
N VAL A 200 -13.54 7.52 7.42
CA VAL A 200 -12.55 7.94 8.41
C VAL A 200 -13.27 8.41 9.68
N GLY A 201 -12.84 7.89 10.82
CA GLY A 201 -13.48 8.04 12.11
C GLY A 201 -14.71 7.14 12.30
N SER A 202 -15.19 7.04 13.53
CA SER A 202 -16.45 6.38 13.91
C SER A 202 -16.45 4.85 13.80
N VAL A 203 -15.38 4.18 14.23
CA VAL A 203 -15.32 2.72 14.44
C VAL A 203 -15.74 2.42 15.89
N PRO A 204 -16.91 1.79 16.10
CA PRO A 204 -17.34 1.37 17.43
C PRO A 204 -16.38 0.37 18.08
N ASP A 205 -16.25 0.39 19.41
CA ASP A 205 -15.34 -0.54 20.11
C ASP A 205 -15.81 -2.00 20.06
N ASP A 206 -17.13 -2.21 19.97
CA ASP A 206 -17.77 -3.54 19.91
C ASP A 206 -17.45 -4.31 18.62
N VAL A 207 -16.97 -3.63 17.57
CA VAL A 207 -16.50 -4.26 16.33
C VAL A 207 -15.38 -5.27 16.61
N PHE A 208 -14.53 -4.99 17.61
CA PHE A 208 -13.39 -5.83 17.98
C PHE A 208 -13.72 -6.88 19.06
N GLU A 209 -14.97 -6.95 19.51
CA GLU A 209 -15.39 -7.95 20.49
C GLU A 209 -15.78 -9.25 19.79
N LEU A 210 -15.56 -10.37 20.48
CA LEU A 210 -16.01 -11.66 20.00
C LEU A 210 -17.53 -11.82 20.17
N PRO A 211 -18.20 -12.56 19.27
CA PRO A 211 -19.57 -12.96 19.48
C PRO A 211 -19.74 -13.69 20.83
N PRO A 212 -20.88 -13.52 21.52
CA PRO A 212 -21.15 -14.22 22.77
C PRO A 212 -21.04 -15.75 22.62
N GLY A 213 -20.36 -16.40 23.57
CA GLY A 213 -20.25 -17.86 23.62
C GLY A 213 -19.08 -18.45 22.82
N VAL A 214 -18.34 -17.62 22.07
CA VAL A 214 -17.10 -18.07 21.39
C VAL A 214 -16.03 -18.40 22.43
N LYS A 215 -15.44 -19.59 22.32
CA LYS A 215 -14.33 -20.07 23.15
C LYS A 215 -13.01 -19.75 22.49
N ILE A 216 -12.04 -19.28 23.26
CA ILE A 216 -10.69 -19.01 22.75
C ILE A 216 -9.81 -20.24 22.99
N THR A 217 -9.16 -20.72 21.94
CA THR A 217 -8.03 -21.64 22.00
C THR A 217 -6.75 -20.82 21.91
N ASP A 218 -5.92 -20.85 22.96
CA ASP A 218 -4.67 -20.09 23.02
C ASP A 218 -3.49 -20.93 22.49
N ASN A 219 -2.85 -20.44 21.43
CA ASN A 219 -1.73 -21.07 20.72
C ASN A 219 -0.46 -20.21 20.71
N ARG A 220 -0.31 -19.32 21.68
CA ARG A 220 0.87 -18.45 21.86
C ARG A 220 2.02 -19.16 22.59
#